data_AF-A0A0F9BIJ3-F1
#
_entry.id   AF-A0A0F9BIJ3-F1
#
_cell.length_a   1.000
_cell.length_b   1.000
_cell.length_c   1.000
_cell.angle_alpha   90.00
_cell.angle_beta   90.00
_cell.angle_gamma   90.00
#
_symmetry.space_group_name_H-M   'P 1'
#
loop_
_entity.id
_entity.type
_entity.pdbx_description
1 polymer ?
#
loop_
_entity_poly.entity_id
_entity_poly.type
_entity_poly.pdbx_seq_one_letter_code
_entity_poly.pdbx_strand_id
1 'polypeptide(L)'
;MEAEMSLAVFDPFKALAVKVQAEDAALQIDHTTPDGETKLRSWVRTVRGYRAGLEKIRVRAKADALEYGRKVDGLAKKLKSPFDTIITDRMKPLDEIEDAKRKAAEAIVEAERVAKEKAEADRLADLERREKEAVAKEAKFTAANNLLDAKQREFEQYGREKTIAAEAAVTATKEAEEKAERERLAAIAAAHAEQHRLDDIERKRVADVEHRESVEADIVKALFPFFGTNSVTARNIIAAINSGAIPHVTINY
;
A
#
# COMPACT_ATOMS: atom_id res chain seq x y z
N MET A 1 84.46 -35.52 -23.23
CA MET A 1 84.81 -36.19 -24.50
C MET A 1 83.52 -36.73 -25.08
N GLU A 2 82.78 -35.87 -25.78
CA GLU A 2 81.67 -36.28 -26.64
C GLU A 2 82.31 -37.06 -27.79
N ALA A 3 81.99 -38.34 -27.91
CA ALA A 3 82.30 -39.06 -29.13
C ALA A 3 81.37 -38.48 -30.19
N GLU A 4 81.81 -37.45 -30.89
CA GLU A 4 81.19 -37.02 -32.13
C GLU A 4 80.96 -38.28 -32.96
N MET A 5 79.69 -38.61 -33.19
CA MET A 5 79.31 -39.66 -34.12
C MET A 5 79.58 -39.15 -35.54
N SER A 6 80.87 -38.99 -35.82
CA SER A 6 81.36 -38.36 -37.02
C SER A 6 81.14 -39.31 -38.18
N LEU A 7 80.55 -38.78 -39.25
CA LEU A 7 80.48 -39.48 -40.54
C LEU A 7 81.87 -39.71 -41.15
N ALA A 8 82.94 -39.24 -40.50
CA ALA A 8 84.33 -39.54 -40.85
C ALA A 8 84.65 -41.03 -40.92
N VAL A 9 83.87 -41.91 -40.26
CA VAL A 9 84.01 -43.37 -40.40
C VAL A 9 83.86 -43.85 -41.86
N PHE A 10 83.22 -43.07 -42.72
CA PHE A 10 83.06 -43.35 -44.14
C PHE A 10 84.14 -42.73 -45.05
N ASP A 11 85.00 -41.85 -44.54
CA ASP A 11 85.98 -41.13 -45.36
C ASP A 11 86.98 -42.07 -46.08
N PRO A 12 87.47 -43.18 -45.47
CA PRO A 12 88.28 -44.15 -46.20
C PRO A 12 87.54 -44.78 -47.39
N PHE A 13 86.22 -44.95 -47.30
CA PHE A 13 85.41 -45.50 -48.40
C PHE A 13 85.10 -44.48 -49.49
N LYS A 14 85.03 -43.17 -49.15
CA LYS A 14 84.94 -42.10 -50.15
C LYS A 14 86.20 -42.09 -51.03
N ALA A 15 87.38 -42.13 -50.40
CA ALA A 15 88.65 -42.20 -51.10
C ALA A 15 88.77 -43.50 -51.93
N LEU A 16 88.37 -44.63 -51.35
CA LEU A 16 88.37 -45.93 -52.05
C LEU A 16 87.42 -45.93 -53.25
N ALA A 17 86.23 -45.31 -53.14
CA ALA A 17 85.28 -45.25 -54.25
C ALA A 17 85.85 -44.48 -55.45
N VAL A 18 86.47 -43.32 -55.21
CA VAL A 18 87.14 -42.54 -56.27
C VAL A 18 88.26 -43.36 -56.92
N LYS A 19 89.08 -44.04 -56.10
CA LYS A 19 90.15 -44.90 -56.60
C LYS A 19 89.62 -46.05 -57.46
N VAL A 20 88.62 -46.77 -56.98
CA VAL A 20 88.02 -47.91 -57.70
C VAL A 20 87.36 -47.46 -58.99
N GLN A 21 86.72 -46.28 -59.02
CA GLN A 21 86.17 -45.70 -60.26
C GLN A 21 87.26 -45.36 -61.27
N ALA A 22 88.37 -44.78 -60.82
CA ALA A 22 89.51 -44.49 -61.70
C ALA A 22 90.15 -45.78 -62.24
N GLU A 23 90.30 -46.81 -61.40
CA GLU A 23 90.80 -48.13 -61.80
C GLU A 23 89.86 -48.82 -62.80
N ASP A 24 88.55 -48.79 -62.55
CA ASP A 24 87.52 -49.35 -63.43
C ASP A 24 87.51 -48.67 -64.81
N ALA A 25 87.59 -47.33 -64.85
CA ALA A 25 87.65 -46.56 -66.09
C ALA A 25 88.94 -46.83 -66.90
N ALA A 26 90.04 -47.15 -66.22
CA ALA A 26 91.31 -47.47 -66.86
C ALA A 26 91.41 -48.94 -67.33
N LEU A 27 90.56 -49.83 -66.80
CA LEU A 27 90.57 -51.25 -67.13
C LEU A 27 89.96 -51.52 -68.52
N GLN A 28 90.81 -51.64 -69.52
CA GLN A 28 90.41 -52.13 -70.85
C GLN A 28 90.44 -53.67 -70.88
N ILE A 29 89.35 -54.30 -70.41
CA ILE A 29 89.20 -55.77 -70.43
C ILE A 29 88.39 -56.21 -71.65
N ASP A 30 88.99 -57.01 -72.53
CA ASP A 30 88.27 -57.68 -73.62
C ASP A 30 87.51 -58.91 -73.11
N HIS A 31 86.24 -58.70 -72.76
CA HIS A 31 85.33 -59.72 -72.22
C HIS A 31 84.90 -60.80 -73.24
N THR A 32 85.32 -60.70 -74.51
CA THR A 32 85.01 -61.71 -75.53
C THR A 32 85.97 -62.90 -75.49
N THR A 33 87.07 -62.77 -74.76
CA THR A 33 88.05 -63.85 -74.53
C THR A 33 87.84 -64.53 -73.17
N PRO A 34 88.14 -65.84 -73.03
CA PRO A 34 88.03 -66.54 -71.75
C PRO A 34 88.90 -65.93 -70.63
N ASP A 35 90.05 -65.36 -70.98
CA ASP A 35 90.94 -64.67 -70.04
C ASP A 35 90.35 -63.34 -69.55
N GLY A 36 89.81 -62.54 -70.48
CA GLY A 36 89.15 -61.28 -70.13
C GLY A 36 87.88 -61.47 -69.29
N GLU A 37 87.10 -62.52 -69.56
CA GLU A 37 85.98 -62.90 -68.69
C GLU A 37 86.44 -63.20 -67.25
N THR A 38 87.53 -63.95 -67.10
CA THR A 38 88.10 -64.30 -65.79
C THR A 38 88.58 -63.05 -65.04
N LYS A 39 89.25 -62.14 -65.73
CA LYS A 39 89.70 -60.84 -65.18
C LYS A 39 88.51 -59.97 -64.74
N LEU A 40 87.46 -59.88 -65.56
CA LEU A 40 86.26 -59.15 -65.23
C LEU A 40 85.55 -59.74 -63.99
N ARG A 41 85.37 -61.07 -63.93
CA ARG A 41 84.79 -61.74 -62.76
C ARG A 41 85.59 -61.48 -61.48
N SER A 42 86.92 -61.51 -61.58
CA SER A 42 87.81 -61.21 -60.46
C SER A 42 87.64 -59.75 -59.98
N TRP A 43 87.63 -58.80 -60.91
CA TRP A 43 87.42 -57.38 -60.60
C TRP A 43 86.05 -57.14 -59.94
N VAL A 44 84.97 -57.69 -60.50
CA VAL A 44 83.62 -57.62 -59.93
C VAL A 44 83.58 -58.21 -58.52
N ARG A 45 84.29 -59.31 -58.27
CA ARG A 45 84.39 -59.90 -56.92
C ARG A 45 85.07 -58.94 -55.94
N THR A 46 86.13 -58.26 -56.35
CA THR A 46 86.84 -57.26 -55.55
C THR A 46 85.94 -56.07 -55.21
N VAL A 47 85.25 -55.49 -56.21
CA VAL A 47 84.31 -54.37 -56.00
C VAL A 47 83.16 -54.78 -55.07
N ARG A 48 82.62 -56.00 -55.21
CA ARG A 48 81.62 -56.56 -54.28
C ARG A 48 82.17 -56.65 -52.84
N GLY A 49 83.45 -57.01 -52.69
CA GLY A 49 84.15 -57.02 -51.40
C GLY A 49 84.18 -55.64 -50.75
N TYR A 50 84.53 -54.60 -51.50
CA TYR A 50 84.53 -53.21 -51.01
C TYR A 50 83.13 -52.74 -50.61
N ARG A 51 82.11 -53.03 -51.43
CA ARG A 51 80.70 -52.74 -51.11
C ARG A 51 80.27 -53.43 -49.81
N ALA A 52 80.62 -54.71 -49.64
CA ALA A 52 80.30 -55.45 -48.42
C ALA A 52 81.01 -54.86 -47.18
N GLY A 53 82.25 -54.37 -47.34
CA GLY A 53 82.98 -53.67 -46.29
C GLY A 53 82.28 -52.37 -45.86
N LEU A 54 81.84 -51.55 -46.81
CA LEU A 54 81.08 -50.33 -46.56
C LEU A 54 79.79 -50.62 -45.80
N GLU A 55 79.06 -51.66 -46.23
CA GLU A 55 77.79 -52.04 -45.59
C GLU A 55 77.98 -52.49 -44.13
N LYS A 56 79.04 -53.24 -43.82
CA LYS A 56 79.36 -53.62 -42.43
C LYS A 56 79.62 -52.40 -41.54
N ILE A 57 80.35 -51.41 -42.04
CA ILE A 57 80.60 -50.16 -41.31
C ILE A 57 79.33 -49.36 -41.13
N ARG A 58 78.47 -49.29 -42.17
CA ARG A 58 77.16 -48.64 -42.08
C ARG A 58 76.30 -49.25 -40.98
N VAL A 59 76.20 -50.58 -40.92
CA VAL A 59 75.42 -51.29 -39.90
C VAL A 59 75.99 -51.03 -38.51
N ARG A 60 77.32 -51.09 -38.34
CA ARG A 60 77.98 -50.81 -37.06
C ARG A 60 77.75 -49.38 -36.58
N ALA A 61 77.97 -48.39 -37.46
CA ALA A 61 77.77 -46.98 -37.12
C ALA A 61 76.31 -46.69 -36.70
N LYS A 62 75.33 -47.34 -37.33
CA LYS A 62 73.91 -47.25 -36.91
C LYS A 62 73.66 -47.88 -35.55
N ALA A 63 74.26 -49.03 -35.27
CA ALA A 63 74.13 -49.70 -33.97
C ALA A 63 74.72 -48.82 -32.85
N ASP A 64 75.90 -48.26 -33.07
CA ASP A 64 76.57 -47.36 -32.12
C ASP A 64 75.71 -46.10 -31.87
N ALA A 65 75.10 -45.53 -32.91
CA ALA A 65 74.19 -44.39 -32.79
C ALA A 65 72.91 -44.71 -32.01
N LEU A 66 72.34 -45.90 -32.23
CA LEU A 66 71.17 -46.34 -31.48
C LEU A 66 71.52 -46.58 -30.00
N GLU A 67 72.68 -47.15 -29.72
CA GLU A 67 73.16 -47.35 -28.35
C GLU A 67 73.39 -46.01 -27.65
N TYR A 68 74.00 -45.03 -28.33
CA TYR A 68 74.15 -43.68 -27.82
C TYR A 68 72.79 -43.03 -27.53
N GLY A 69 71.83 -43.10 -28.46
CA GLY A 69 70.47 -42.61 -28.25
C GLY A 69 69.81 -43.20 -27.00
N ARG A 70 69.91 -44.52 -26.80
CA ARG A 70 69.41 -45.18 -25.59
C ARG A 70 70.11 -44.70 -24.31
N LYS A 71 71.41 -44.41 -24.36
CA LYS A 71 72.16 -43.83 -23.22
C LYS A 71 71.68 -42.42 -22.91
N VAL A 72 71.45 -41.59 -23.94
CA VAL A 72 70.90 -40.24 -23.79
C VAL A 72 69.51 -40.30 -23.16
N ASP A 73 68.61 -41.13 -23.67
CA ASP A 73 67.26 -41.29 -23.11
C ASP A 73 67.28 -41.79 -21.66
N GLY A 74 68.15 -42.77 -21.37
CA GLY A 74 68.35 -43.28 -20.03
C GLY A 74 68.85 -42.20 -19.06
N LEU A 75 69.79 -41.36 -19.50
CA LEU A 75 70.28 -40.24 -18.70
C LEU A 75 69.21 -39.16 -18.51
N ALA A 76 68.49 -38.80 -19.57
CA ALA A 76 67.39 -37.84 -19.51
C ALA A 76 66.31 -38.31 -18.52
N LYS A 77 65.93 -39.60 -18.56
CA LYS A 77 64.99 -40.18 -17.59
C LYS A 77 65.52 -40.11 -16.15
N LYS A 78 66.80 -40.46 -15.94
CA LYS A 78 67.45 -40.37 -14.62
C LYS A 78 67.49 -38.94 -14.09
N LEU A 79 67.75 -37.96 -14.95
CA LEU A 79 67.79 -36.54 -14.57
C LEU A 79 66.40 -35.96 -14.35
N LYS A 80 65.39 -36.40 -15.11
CA LYS A 80 64.00 -35.93 -14.97
C LYS A 80 63.36 -36.40 -13.67
N SER A 81 63.61 -37.65 -13.26
CA SER A 81 62.93 -38.27 -12.12
C SER A 81 63.05 -37.51 -10.79
N PRO A 82 64.22 -36.95 -10.40
CA PRO A 82 64.32 -36.09 -9.22
C PRO A 82 63.45 -34.83 -9.29
N PHE A 83 63.34 -34.19 -10.45
CA PHE A 83 62.48 -33.01 -10.61
C PHE A 83 61.01 -33.37 -10.47
N ASP A 84 60.56 -34.46 -11.09
CA ASP A 84 59.18 -34.93 -10.98
C ASP A 84 58.82 -35.26 -9.51
N THR A 85 59.79 -35.83 -8.77
CA THR A 85 59.63 -36.12 -7.33
C THR A 85 59.47 -34.83 -6.52
N ILE A 86 60.35 -33.85 -6.73
CA ILE A 86 60.28 -32.55 -6.04
C ILE A 86 58.95 -31.84 -6.35
N ILE A 87 58.52 -31.84 -7.61
CA ILE A 87 57.25 -31.23 -8.01
C ILE A 87 56.10 -31.91 -7.28
N THR A 88 56.05 -33.25 -7.29
CA THR A 88 54.98 -34.01 -6.63
C THR A 88 54.93 -33.75 -5.13
N ASP A 89 56.09 -33.81 -4.46
CA ASP A 89 56.20 -33.63 -3.01
C ASP A 89 55.84 -32.19 -2.58
N ARG A 90 56.13 -31.20 -3.42
CA ARG A 90 55.87 -29.78 -3.13
C ARG A 90 54.49 -29.30 -3.57
N MET A 91 53.89 -29.94 -4.58
CA MET A 91 52.54 -29.58 -5.03
C MET A 91 51.49 -29.94 -3.99
N LYS A 92 51.62 -31.11 -3.35
CA LYS A 92 50.65 -31.55 -2.32
C LYS A 92 50.40 -30.52 -1.19
N PRO A 93 51.42 -29.99 -0.48
CA PRO A 93 51.18 -28.98 0.54
C PRO A 93 50.68 -27.64 -0.05
N LEU A 94 51.01 -27.33 -1.30
CA LEU A 94 50.48 -26.14 -1.97
C LEU A 94 48.97 -26.30 -2.22
N ASP A 95 48.54 -27.45 -2.74
CA ASP A 95 47.13 -27.79 -2.94
C ASP A 95 46.35 -27.74 -1.62
N GLU A 96 46.92 -28.27 -0.54
CA GLU A 96 46.32 -28.22 0.81
C GLU A 96 46.14 -26.77 1.32
N ILE A 97 47.12 -25.89 1.05
CA ILE A 97 47.03 -24.46 1.40
C ILE A 97 45.95 -23.75 0.56
N GLU A 98 45.89 -24.03 -0.74
CA GLU A 98 44.89 -23.45 -1.64
C GLU A 98 43.47 -23.90 -1.27
N ASP A 99 43.29 -25.18 -0.97
CA ASP A 99 42.03 -25.73 -0.48
C ASP A 99 41.62 -25.11 0.87
N ALA A 100 42.56 -24.91 1.80
CA ALA A 100 42.29 -24.25 3.07
C ALA A 100 41.87 -22.79 2.87
N LYS A 101 42.53 -22.05 1.96
CA LYS A 101 42.15 -20.68 1.60
C LYS A 101 40.76 -20.61 0.98
N ARG A 102 40.44 -21.54 0.07
CA ARG A 102 39.11 -21.64 -0.55
C ARG A 102 38.02 -21.88 0.51
N LYS A 103 38.22 -22.86 1.39
CA LYS A 103 37.29 -23.15 2.49
C LYS A 103 37.13 -21.97 3.46
N ALA A 104 38.22 -21.27 3.79
CA ALA A 104 38.15 -20.08 4.64
C ALA A 104 37.36 -18.94 3.98
N ALA A 105 37.57 -18.71 2.68
CA ALA A 105 36.82 -17.72 1.92
C ALA A 105 35.32 -18.06 1.85
N GLU A 106 34.98 -19.32 1.56
CA GLU A 106 33.60 -19.82 1.56
C GLU A 106 32.94 -19.65 2.94
N ALA A 107 33.67 -19.94 4.02
CA ALA A 107 33.16 -19.77 5.39
C ALA A 107 32.89 -18.31 5.75
N ILE A 108 33.72 -17.36 5.27
CA ILE A 108 33.50 -15.92 5.47
C ILE A 108 32.23 -15.47 4.73
N VAL A 109 32.07 -15.87 3.46
CA VAL A 109 30.90 -15.53 2.64
C VAL A 109 29.63 -16.09 3.28
N GLU A 110 29.67 -17.34 3.74
CA GLU A 110 28.53 -17.98 4.39
C GLU A 110 28.20 -17.32 5.74
N ALA A 111 29.20 -16.96 6.55
CA ALA A 111 28.99 -16.22 7.78
C ALA A 111 28.35 -14.84 7.53
N GLU A 112 28.75 -14.15 6.46
CA GLU A 112 28.14 -12.87 6.06
C GLU A 112 26.68 -13.06 5.61
N ARG A 113 26.38 -14.12 4.85
CA ARG A 113 25.01 -14.47 4.44
C ARG A 113 24.11 -14.70 5.66
N VAL A 114 24.56 -15.56 6.58
CA VAL A 114 23.82 -15.87 7.82
C VAL A 114 23.64 -14.62 8.69
N ALA A 115 24.66 -13.75 8.79
CA ALA A 115 24.56 -12.50 9.54
C ALA A 115 23.54 -11.53 8.94
N LYS A 116 23.50 -11.40 7.60
CA LYS A 116 22.49 -10.58 6.89
C LYS A 116 21.08 -11.13 7.09
N GLU A 117 20.88 -12.43 6.92
CA GLU A 117 19.58 -13.07 7.12
C GLU A 117 19.06 -12.88 8.56
N LYS A 118 19.93 -13.03 9.55
CA LYS A 118 19.58 -12.76 10.95
C LYS A 118 19.21 -11.29 11.18
N ALA A 119 19.99 -10.36 10.62
CA ALA A 119 19.70 -8.93 10.74
C ALA A 119 18.38 -8.54 10.07
N GLU A 120 18.03 -9.15 8.94
CA GLU A 120 16.74 -8.94 8.27
C GLU A 120 15.57 -9.54 9.07
N ALA A 121 15.75 -10.75 9.62
CA ALA A 121 14.75 -11.38 10.50
C ALA A 121 14.48 -10.53 11.76
N ASP A 122 15.53 -10.01 12.39
CA ASP A 122 15.41 -9.13 13.56
C ASP A 122 14.70 -7.81 13.22
N ARG A 123 14.98 -7.23 12.03
CA ARG A 123 14.27 -6.02 11.54
C ARG A 123 12.79 -6.30 11.29
N LEU A 124 12.47 -7.43 10.68
CA LEU A 124 11.08 -7.81 10.40
C LEU A 124 10.30 -8.04 11.71
N ALA A 125 10.91 -8.71 12.69
CA ALA A 125 10.32 -8.92 14.00
C ALA A 125 10.07 -7.59 14.75
N ASP A 126 10.98 -6.61 14.64
CA ASP A 126 10.80 -5.30 15.24
C ASP A 126 9.66 -4.50 14.56
N LEU A 127 9.54 -4.57 13.23
CA LEU A 127 8.44 -3.97 12.50
C LEU A 127 7.09 -4.58 12.91
N GLU A 128 7.00 -5.91 12.98
CA GLU A 128 5.78 -6.60 13.38
C GLU A 128 5.37 -6.22 14.82
N ARG A 129 6.34 -6.08 15.73
CA ARG A 129 6.08 -5.59 17.09
C ARG A 129 5.53 -4.17 17.09
N ARG A 130 6.13 -3.25 16.31
CA ARG A 130 5.66 -1.86 16.21
C ARG A 130 4.27 -1.76 15.60
N GLU A 131 3.96 -2.57 14.59
CA GLU A 131 2.61 -2.62 14.00
C GLU A 131 1.58 -3.11 15.02
N LYS A 132 1.87 -4.19 15.75
CA LYS A 132 0.98 -4.68 16.82
C LYS A 132 0.76 -3.62 17.91
N GLU A 133 1.80 -2.90 18.30
CA GLU A 133 1.69 -1.79 19.25
C GLU A 133 0.88 -0.61 18.70
N ALA A 134 1.05 -0.27 17.43
CA ALA A 134 0.29 0.79 16.76
C ALA A 134 -1.20 0.44 16.68
N VAL A 135 -1.54 -0.77 16.23
CA VAL A 135 -2.92 -1.26 16.18
C VAL A 135 -3.55 -1.28 17.57
N ALA A 136 -2.80 -1.72 18.59
CA ALA A 136 -3.29 -1.71 19.97
C ALA A 136 -3.53 -0.28 20.50
N LYS A 137 -2.67 0.68 20.15
CA LYS A 137 -2.84 2.10 20.51
C LYS A 137 -4.02 2.72 19.77
N GLU A 138 -4.18 2.45 18.48
CA GLU A 138 -5.29 2.94 17.67
C GLU A 138 -6.62 2.39 18.19
N ALA A 139 -6.70 1.09 18.49
CA ALA A 139 -7.89 0.50 19.10
C ALA A 139 -8.26 1.16 20.44
N LYS A 140 -7.28 1.46 21.30
CA LYS A 140 -7.50 2.19 22.56
C LYS A 140 -7.98 3.62 22.32
N PHE A 141 -7.40 4.31 21.34
CA PHE A 141 -7.79 5.69 21.00
C PHE A 141 -9.21 5.74 20.44
N THR A 142 -9.56 4.86 19.52
CA THR A 142 -10.91 4.75 18.96
C THR A 142 -11.92 4.38 20.04
N ALA A 143 -11.60 3.45 20.94
CA ALA A 143 -12.47 3.13 22.08
C ALA A 143 -12.68 4.32 23.02
N ALA A 144 -11.63 5.11 23.30
CA ALA A 144 -11.73 6.31 24.13
C ALA A 144 -12.57 7.41 23.46
N ASN A 145 -12.40 7.62 22.15
CA ASN A 145 -13.19 8.60 21.40
C ASN A 145 -14.66 8.20 21.35
N ASN A 146 -14.98 6.93 21.07
CA ASN A 146 -16.36 6.45 21.08
C ASN A 146 -17.04 6.68 22.44
N LEU A 147 -16.28 6.53 23.54
CA LEU A 147 -16.79 6.77 24.88
C LEU A 147 -16.99 8.28 25.18
N LEU A 148 -16.11 9.14 24.67
CA LEU A 148 -16.28 10.60 24.74
C LEU A 148 -17.50 11.06 23.92
N ASP A 149 -17.64 10.57 22.69
CA ASP A 149 -18.77 10.88 21.81
C ASP A 149 -20.09 10.43 22.43
N ALA A 150 -20.12 9.24 23.06
CA ALA A 150 -21.29 8.76 23.79
C ALA A 150 -21.67 9.70 24.94
N LYS A 151 -20.69 10.13 25.75
CA LYS A 151 -20.92 11.09 26.85
C LYS A 151 -21.39 12.46 26.37
N GLN A 152 -20.85 12.95 25.25
CA GLN A 152 -21.29 14.21 24.65
C GLN A 152 -22.75 14.11 24.20
N ARG A 153 -23.13 13.01 23.54
CA ARG A 153 -24.53 12.78 23.14
C ARG A 153 -25.48 12.72 24.33
N GLU A 154 -25.10 12.04 25.41
CA GLU A 154 -25.89 12.01 26.65
C GLU A 154 -26.05 13.41 27.25
N PHE A 155 -24.97 14.21 27.29
CA PHE A 155 -25.02 15.58 27.79
C PHE A 155 -25.89 16.49 26.92
N GLU A 156 -25.79 16.38 25.58
CA GLU A 156 -26.63 17.11 24.65
C GLU A 156 -28.11 16.74 24.76
N GLN A 157 -28.41 15.45 24.91
CA GLN A 157 -29.79 14.97 25.12
C GLN A 157 -30.36 15.53 26.41
N TYR A 158 -29.61 15.45 27.52
CA TYR A 158 -30.02 16.03 28.79
C TYR A 158 -30.24 17.55 28.67
N GLY A 159 -29.36 18.25 27.95
CA GLY A 159 -29.51 19.68 27.65
C GLY A 159 -30.80 19.99 26.89
N ARG A 160 -31.10 19.23 25.84
CA ARG A 160 -32.32 19.38 25.03
C ARG A 160 -33.59 19.05 25.82
N GLU A 161 -33.57 17.99 26.61
CA GLU A 161 -34.71 17.64 27.47
C GLU A 161 -34.99 18.75 28.48
N LYS A 162 -33.94 19.34 29.07
CA LYS A 162 -34.10 20.46 30.00
C LYS A 162 -34.66 21.71 29.31
N THR A 163 -34.22 22.03 28.09
CA THR A 163 -34.77 23.17 27.35
C THR A 163 -36.21 22.93 26.92
N ILE A 164 -36.55 21.73 26.44
CA ILE A 164 -37.93 21.36 26.07
C ILE A 164 -38.83 21.43 27.31
N ALA A 165 -38.38 20.92 28.45
CA ALA A 165 -39.13 20.99 29.70
C ALA A 165 -39.34 22.44 30.17
N ALA A 166 -38.32 23.30 30.04
CA ALA A 166 -38.44 24.72 30.37
C ALA A 166 -39.39 25.47 29.42
N GLU A 167 -39.32 25.22 28.11
CA GLU A 167 -40.22 25.80 27.11
C GLU A 167 -41.67 25.32 27.30
N ALA A 168 -41.86 24.03 27.60
CA ALA A 168 -43.17 23.47 27.94
C ALA A 168 -43.76 24.12 29.21
N ALA A 169 -42.92 24.39 30.22
CA ALA A 169 -43.37 25.09 31.42
C ALA A 169 -43.78 26.55 31.13
N VAL A 170 -42.99 27.28 30.32
CA VAL A 170 -43.29 28.67 29.94
C VAL A 170 -44.54 28.77 29.08
N THR A 171 -44.72 27.84 28.13
CA THR A 171 -45.93 27.80 27.30
C THR A 171 -47.16 27.47 28.14
N ALA A 172 -47.08 26.49 29.05
CA ALA A 172 -48.17 26.18 29.97
C ALA A 172 -48.54 27.35 30.88
N THR A 173 -47.58 28.14 31.37
CA THR A 173 -47.89 29.35 32.16
C THR A 173 -48.57 30.43 31.31
N LYS A 174 -48.10 30.65 30.08
CA LYS A 174 -48.71 31.63 29.17
C LYS A 174 -50.14 31.23 28.78
N GLU A 175 -50.37 29.97 28.45
CA GLU A 175 -51.70 29.46 28.13
C GLU A 175 -52.66 29.58 29.32
N ALA A 176 -52.18 29.34 30.55
CA ALA A 176 -52.97 29.53 31.76
C ALA A 176 -53.30 31.02 32.01
N GLU A 177 -52.35 31.92 31.79
CA GLU A 177 -52.55 33.37 31.89
C GLU A 177 -53.52 33.89 30.82
N GLU A 178 -53.36 33.49 29.56
CA GLU A 178 -54.27 33.85 28.47
C GLU A 178 -55.68 33.34 28.72
N LYS A 179 -55.83 32.12 29.24
CA LYS A 179 -57.13 31.57 29.60
C LYS A 179 -57.77 32.38 30.73
N ALA A 180 -57.00 32.73 31.76
CA ALA A 180 -57.49 33.57 32.86
C ALA A 180 -57.87 34.99 32.38
N GLU A 181 -57.14 35.56 31.42
CA GLU A 181 -57.45 36.86 30.83
C GLU A 181 -58.72 36.80 29.96
N ARG A 182 -58.88 35.76 29.14
CA ARG A 182 -60.11 35.54 28.36
C ARG A 182 -61.32 35.37 29.26
N GLU A 183 -61.20 34.65 30.37
CA GLU A 183 -62.27 34.51 31.36
C GLU A 183 -62.62 35.85 32.02
N ARG A 184 -61.63 36.68 32.36
CA ARG A 184 -61.86 38.05 32.87
C ARG A 184 -62.57 38.95 31.85
N LEU A 185 -62.11 38.95 30.61
CA LEU A 185 -62.71 39.74 29.54
C LEU A 185 -64.14 39.28 29.24
N ALA A 186 -64.40 37.97 29.24
CA ALA A 186 -65.75 37.43 29.10
C ALA A 186 -66.67 37.83 30.26
N ALA A 187 -66.17 37.84 31.50
CA ALA A 187 -66.91 38.30 32.67
C ALA A 187 -67.24 39.81 32.59
N ILE A 188 -66.30 40.64 32.14
CA ILE A 188 -66.51 42.08 31.92
C ILE A 188 -67.54 42.31 30.81
N ALA A 189 -67.43 41.58 29.69
CA ALA A 189 -68.37 41.68 28.58
C ALA A 189 -69.78 41.24 28.99
N ALA A 190 -69.91 40.18 29.79
CA ALA A 190 -71.19 39.74 30.34
C ALA A 190 -71.80 40.77 31.30
N ALA A 191 -70.98 41.40 32.14
CA ALA A 191 -71.43 42.47 33.02
C ALA A 191 -71.91 43.71 32.23
N HIS A 192 -71.19 44.09 31.17
CA HIS A 192 -71.56 45.21 30.31
C HIS A 192 -72.82 44.92 29.48
N ALA A 193 -73.03 43.67 29.06
CA ALA A 193 -74.25 43.24 28.39
C ALA A 193 -75.47 43.29 29.32
N GLU A 194 -75.33 42.85 30.57
CA GLU A 194 -76.42 42.96 31.56
C GLU A 194 -76.70 44.43 31.92
N GLN A 195 -75.67 45.26 32.01
CA GLN A 195 -75.83 46.70 32.24
C GLN A 195 -76.59 47.38 31.08
N HIS A 196 -76.24 47.06 29.83
CA HIS A 196 -77.01 47.54 28.68
C HIS A 196 -78.46 47.08 28.71
N ARG A 197 -78.72 45.84 29.14
CA ARG A 197 -80.08 45.31 29.27
C ARG A 197 -80.88 46.08 30.32
N LEU A 198 -80.25 46.41 31.45
CA LEU A 198 -80.85 47.24 32.49
C LEU A 198 -81.10 48.68 32.00
N ASP A 199 -80.14 49.29 31.30
CA ASP A 199 -80.27 50.63 30.73
C ASP A 199 -81.35 50.71 29.63
N ASP A 200 -81.53 49.64 28.85
CA ASP A 200 -82.63 49.53 27.87
C ASP A 200 -84.00 49.39 28.55
N ILE A 201 -84.08 48.68 29.67
CA ILE A 201 -85.30 48.59 30.48
C ILE A 201 -85.61 49.96 31.09
N GLU A 202 -84.62 50.64 31.66
CA GLU A 202 -84.77 51.96 32.27
C GLU A 202 -85.21 53.00 31.23
N ARG A 203 -84.59 53.02 30.04
CA ARG A 203 -85.02 53.90 28.94
C ARG A 203 -86.46 53.67 28.51
N LYS A 204 -86.90 52.41 28.46
CA LYS A 204 -88.30 52.10 28.14
C LYS A 204 -89.25 52.59 29.23
N ARG A 205 -88.86 52.52 30.51
CA ARG A 205 -89.66 53.08 31.61
C ARG A 205 -89.73 54.61 31.56
N VAL A 206 -88.62 55.28 31.33
CA VAL A 206 -88.58 56.75 31.20
C VAL A 206 -89.42 57.21 30.01
N ALA A 207 -89.28 56.57 28.85
CA ALA A 207 -90.09 56.89 27.67
C ALA A 207 -91.58 56.64 27.89
N ASP A 208 -91.96 55.58 28.61
CA ASP A 208 -93.35 55.28 28.97
C ASP A 208 -93.92 56.33 29.95
N VAL A 209 -93.11 56.77 30.93
CA VAL A 209 -93.48 57.86 31.85
C VAL A 209 -93.65 59.19 31.11
N GLU A 210 -92.73 59.55 30.23
CA GLU A 210 -92.82 60.77 29.41
C GLU A 210 -94.04 60.74 28.46
N HIS A 211 -94.31 59.59 27.86
CA HIS A 211 -95.50 59.41 27.03
C HIS A 211 -96.78 59.60 27.86
N ARG A 212 -96.80 59.01 29.06
CA ARG A 212 -97.90 59.15 30.02
C ARG A 212 -98.14 60.60 30.39
N GLU A 213 -97.08 61.32 30.78
CA GLU A 213 -97.15 62.73 31.15
C GLU A 213 -97.60 63.61 29.97
N SER A 214 -97.15 63.33 28.74
CA SER A 214 -97.61 64.04 27.55
C SER A 214 -99.10 63.82 27.29
N VAL A 215 -99.58 62.58 27.36
CA VAL A 215 -101.01 62.25 27.19
C VAL A 215 -101.86 62.91 28.27
N GLU A 216 -101.40 62.89 29.53
CA GLU A 216 -102.09 63.58 30.63
C GLU A 216 -102.10 65.10 30.43
N ALA A 217 -100.99 65.70 29.99
CA ALA A 217 -100.91 67.13 29.71
C ALA A 217 -101.88 67.54 28.59
N ASP A 218 -102.00 66.75 27.53
CA ASP A 218 -102.94 66.98 26.44
C ASP A 218 -104.40 66.83 26.91
N ILE A 219 -104.70 65.85 27.76
CA ILE A 219 -106.02 65.70 28.39
C ILE A 219 -106.33 66.91 29.28
N VAL A 220 -105.38 67.37 30.12
CA VAL A 220 -105.55 68.57 30.93
C VAL A 220 -105.82 69.79 30.05
N LYS A 221 -105.09 69.93 28.94
CA LYS A 221 -105.26 71.04 27.99
C LYS A 221 -106.60 70.97 27.26
N ALA A 222 -107.09 69.79 26.90
CA ALA A 222 -108.40 69.59 26.27
C ALA A 222 -109.57 69.81 27.24
N LEU A 223 -109.39 69.51 28.52
CA LEU A 223 -110.39 69.77 29.57
C LEU A 223 -110.43 71.26 29.96
N PHE A 224 -109.36 72.01 29.71
CA PHE A 224 -109.22 73.42 30.12
C PHE A 224 -110.32 74.36 29.59
N PRO A 225 -110.76 74.30 28.31
CA PRO A 225 -111.81 75.16 27.78
C PRO A 225 -113.21 74.86 28.33
N PHE A 226 -113.47 73.61 28.77
CA PHE A 226 -114.78 73.19 29.27
C PHE A 226 -114.99 73.52 30.76
N PHE A 227 -113.91 73.51 31.56
CA PHE A 227 -113.99 73.68 33.01
C PHE A 227 -113.44 75.03 33.52
N GLY A 228 -113.08 75.94 32.63
CA GLY A 228 -113.07 77.39 32.91
C GLY A 228 -112.36 77.83 34.18
N THR A 229 -111.13 77.32 34.44
CA THR A 229 -110.15 77.72 35.49
C THR A 229 -110.04 76.86 36.77
N ASN A 230 -109.53 75.61 36.65
CA ASN A 230 -108.49 75.12 37.57
C ASN A 230 -107.75 73.87 37.05
N SER A 231 -106.44 73.98 36.79
CA SER A 231 -105.56 72.88 36.34
C SER A 231 -105.57 71.68 37.32
N VAL A 232 -105.79 71.97 38.61
CA VAL A 232 -105.90 70.97 39.68
C VAL A 232 -107.13 70.08 39.51
N THR A 233 -108.27 70.64 39.08
CA THR A 233 -109.51 69.87 38.89
C THR A 233 -109.40 68.92 37.70
N ALA A 234 -108.76 69.34 36.60
CA ALA A 234 -108.51 68.47 35.45
C ALA A 234 -107.58 67.30 35.80
N ARG A 235 -106.51 67.54 36.56
CA ARG A 235 -105.65 66.46 37.08
C ARG A 235 -106.40 65.53 38.05
N ASN A 236 -107.27 66.05 38.90
CA ASN A 236 -108.08 65.23 39.80
C ASN A 236 -109.06 64.34 39.03
N ILE A 237 -109.60 64.81 37.90
CA ILE A 237 -110.43 63.99 37.00
C ILE A 237 -109.58 62.88 36.36
N ILE A 238 -108.38 63.19 35.86
CA ILE A 238 -107.47 62.17 35.31
C ILE A 238 -107.09 61.14 36.39
N ALA A 239 -106.73 61.59 37.59
CA ALA A 239 -106.46 60.72 38.72
C ALA A 239 -107.68 59.86 39.12
N ALA A 240 -108.89 60.42 39.05
CA ALA A 240 -110.13 59.69 39.30
C ALA A 240 -110.45 58.66 38.21
N ILE A 241 -110.10 58.92 36.94
CA ILE A 241 -110.20 57.93 35.84
C ILE A 241 -109.16 56.82 36.03
N ASN A 242 -107.90 57.18 36.28
CA ASN A 242 -106.81 56.21 36.48
C ASN A 242 -107.00 55.31 37.70
N SER A 243 -107.57 55.85 38.78
CA SER A 243 -107.91 55.06 39.98
C SER A 243 -109.22 54.28 39.83
N GLY A 244 -109.92 54.40 38.69
CA GLY A 244 -111.18 53.72 38.42
C GLY A 244 -112.38 54.28 39.19
N ALA A 245 -112.23 55.44 39.84
CA ALA A 245 -113.30 56.12 40.58
C ALA A 245 -114.39 56.71 39.64
N ILE A 246 -114.07 56.90 38.36
CA ILE A 246 -115.05 57.21 37.30
C ILE A 246 -115.30 55.93 36.47
N PRO A 247 -116.38 55.18 36.73
CA PRO A 247 -116.64 53.93 36.04
C PRO A 247 -116.94 54.15 34.54
N HIS A 248 -116.57 53.18 33.72
CA HIS A 248 -116.76 53.14 32.25
C HIS A 248 -115.97 54.16 31.42
N VAL A 249 -114.95 54.81 32.01
CA VAL A 249 -113.99 55.66 31.30
C VAL A 249 -112.58 55.14 31.53
N THR A 250 -111.74 55.12 30.50
CA THR A 250 -110.34 54.68 30.59
C THR A 250 -109.48 55.59 29.73
N ILE A 251 -108.32 56.02 30.24
CA ILE A 251 -107.32 56.72 29.44
C ILE A 251 -106.45 55.65 28.79
N ASN A 252 -106.42 55.65 27.46
CA ASN A 252 -105.44 54.85 26.73
C ASN A 252 -104.16 55.68 26.63
N TYR A 253 -103.09 55.16 27.23
CA TYR A 253 -101.74 55.68 27.12
C TYR A 253 -101.06 55.08 25.90
#